data_AF-A0AAD2S395-F1
#
_entry.id   AF-A0AAD2S395-F1
#
_cell.length_a   1.000
_cell.length_b   1.000
_cell.length_c   1.000
_cell.angle_alpha   90.00
_cell.angle_beta   90.00
_cell.angle_gamma   90.00
#
_symmetry.space_group_name_H-M   'P 1'
#
loop_
_entity.id
_entity.type
_entity.pdbx_description
1 polymer ?
#
loop_
_entity_poly.entity_id
_entity_poly.type
_entity_poly.pdbx_seq_one_letter_code
_entity_poly.pdbx_strand_id
1 'polypeptide(L)' 'MEHIMIYKISGNQRLIWKFYKTDDNKWRWYCHEKNGYLLSQSDNAYNSQLLCIENAKKQ' A
#
# COMPACT_ATOMS: atom_id res chain seq x y z
N MET A 1 -13.32 7.64 -3.68
CA MET A 1 -12.05 7.49 -2.95
C MET A 1 -10.95 7.21 -3.96
N GLU A 2 -9.83 7.93 -3.90
CA GLU A 2 -8.70 7.71 -4.80
C GLU A 2 -7.94 6.45 -4.38
N HIS A 3 -7.67 5.58 -5.36
CA HIS A 3 -6.92 4.35 -5.14
C HIS A 3 -5.81 4.22 -6.18
N ILE A 4 -4.59 4.02 -5.71
CA ILE A 4 -3.46 3.62 -6.56
C ILE A 4 -3.08 2.19 -6.23
N MET A 5 -2.89 1.38 -7.26
CA MET A 5 -2.41 0.01 -7.15
C MET A 5 -1.06 -0.13 -7.82
N ILE A 6 -0.09 -0.67 -7.08
CA ILE A 6 1.23 -1.04 -7.59
C ILE A 6 1.39 -2.54 -7.44
N TYR A 7 1.82 -3.20 -8.51
CA TYR A 7 2.06 -4.64 -8.54
C TYR A 7 3.57 -4.89 -8.48
N LYS A 8 3.99 -5.76 -7.57
CA LYS A 8 5.38 -6.24 -7.49
C LYS A 8 5.38 -7.77 -7.55
N ILE A 9 6.25 -8.32 -8.38
CA ILE A 9 6.48 -9.77 -8.46
C ILE A 9 7.74 -10.06 -7.65
N SER A 10 7.63 -10.93 -6.65
CA SER A 10 8.74 -11.39 -5.82
C SER A 10 8.78 -12.92 -5.88
N GLY A 11 9.67 -13.49 -6.70
CA GLY A 11 9.66 -14.91 -7.01
C GLY A 11 8.33 -15.37 -7.63
N ASN A 12 7.72 -16.41 -7.05
CA ASN A 12 6.40 -16.91 -7.47
C ASN A 12 5.23 -16.12 -6.86
N GLN A 13 5.50 -15.12 -6.03
CA GLN A 13 4.48 -14.40 -5.30
C GLN A 13 4.18 -13.04 -5.94
N ARG A 14 2.91 -12.81 -6.24
CA ARG A 14 2.43 -11.50 -6.73
C ARG A 14 1.90 -10.69 -5.55
N LEU A 15 2.63 -9.64 -5.22
CA LEU A 15 2.29 -8.68 -4.19
C LEU A 15 1.52 -7.51 -4.82
N ILE A 16 0.43 -7.13 -4.16
CA ILE A 16 -0.44 -6.03 -4.57
C ILE A 16 -0.40 -5.00 -3.47
N TRP A 17 0.18 -3.85 -3.78
CA TRP A 17 0.22 -2.69 -2.90
C TRP A 17 -0.90 -1.75 -3.27
N LYS A 18 -1.79 -1.50 -2.32
CA LYS A 18 -2.91 -0.57 -2.45
C LYS A 18 -2.67 0.65 -1.60
N PHE A 19 -2.74 1.81 -2.22
CA PHE A 19 -2.66 3.12 -1.58
C PHE A 19 -4.03 3.77 -1.67
N TYR A 20 -4.52 4.28 -0.54
CA TYR A 20 -5.83 4.90 -0.47
C TYR A 20 -5.79 6.13 0.44
N LYS A 21 -6.66 7.09 0.12
CA LYS A 21 -6.88 8.26 0.96
C LYS A 21 -8.00 7.98 1.96
N THR A 22 -7.75 8.21 3.23
CA THR A 22 -8.70 8.12 4.34
C THR A 22 -9.56 9.37 4.45
N ASP A 23 -10.66 9.29 5.21
CA ASP A 23 -11.59 10.41 5.41
C ASP A 23 -10.94 11.62 6.10
N ASP A 24 -9.88 11.39 6.90
CA ASP A 24 -9.06 12.46 7.49
C ASP A 24 -8.02 13.06 6.53
N ASN A 25 -8.20 12.85 5.22
CA ASN A 25 -7.32 13.32 4.14
C ASN A 25 -5.87 12.80 4.19
N LYS A 26 -5.62 11.72 4.93
CA LYS A 26 -4.31 11.06 4.97
C LYS A 26 -4.24 9.88 4.01
N TRP A 27 -3.03 9.41 3.78
CA TRP A 27 -2.73 8.28 2.91
C TRP A 27 -2.29 7.11 3.76
N ARG A 28 -2.83 5.93 3.45
CA ARG A 28 -2.40 4.65 4.01
C ARG A 28 -2.14 3.67 2.88
N TRP A 29 -1.34 2.66 3.18
CA TRP A 29 -1.08 1.57 2.27
C TRP A 29 -1.31 0.22 2.93
N TYR A 30 -1.67 -0.77 2.13
CA TYR A 30 -1.61 -2.18 2.53
C TYR A 30 -1.10 -3.03 1.38
N CYS A 31 -0.38 -4.08 1.75
CA CYS A 31 0.19 -5.08 0.87
C CYS A 31 -0.55 -6.40 1.10
N HIS A 32 -1.11 -6.94 0.02
CA HIS A 32 -1.74 -8.25 0.06
C HIS A 32 -1.28 -9.11 -1.10
N GLU A 33 -1.38 -10.42 -0.94
CA GLU A 33 -1.15 -11.37 -2.03
C GLU A 33 -2.34 -11.42 -3.00
N LYS A 34 -2.15 -12.07 -4.15
CA LYS A 34 -3.21 -12.30 -5.14
C LYS A 34 -4.45 -13.00 -4.56
N ASN A 35 -4.26 -13.90 -3.58
CA ASN A 35 -5.35 -14.61 -2.89
C ASN A 35 -6.13 -13.72 -1.89
N GLY A 36 -5.70 -12.47 -1.69
CA GLY A 36 -6.31 -11.53 -0.76
C GLY A 36 -5.73 -11.58 0.66
N TYR A 37 -4.73 -12.42 0.93
CA TYR A 37 -4.08 -12.48 2.23
C TYR A 37 -3.30 -11.19 2.50
N LEU A 38 -3.63 -10.50 3.60
CA LEU A 38 -2.95 -9.30 4.04
C LEU A 38 -1.57 -9.67 4.60
N LEU A 39 -0.51 -9.14 3.99
CA LEU A 39 0.86 -9.38 4.41
C LEU A 39 1.39 -8.27 5.32
N SER A 40 1.07 -7.02 4.97
CA SER A 40 1.57 -5.86 5.71
C SER A 40 0.69 -4.65 5.44
N GLN A 41 0.76 -3.66 6.33
CA GLN A 41 0.06 -2.40 6.19
C GLN A 41 0.87 -1.27 6.81
N SER A 42 0.56 -0.03 6.44
CA SER A 42 1.14 1.14 7.06
C SER A 42 0.72 1.26 8.52
N ASP A 43 1.68 1.37 9.43
CA ASP A 43 1.42 1.68 10.84
C ASP A 43 0.96 3.14 11.02
N ASN A 44 1.44 4.03 10.15
CA ASN A 44 1.16 5.46 10.19
C ASN A 44 0.28 5.90 9.01
N ALA A 45 -0.42 7.01 9.21
CA ALA A 45 -1.13 7.71 8.14
C ALA A 45 -0.30 8.92 7.67
N TYR A 46 -0.14 9.08 6.36
CA TYR A 46 0.77 10.06 5.77
C TYR A 46 0.01 11.22 5.14
N ASN A 47 0.51 12.45 5.29
CA ASN A 47 -0.14 13.63 4.68
C ASN A 47 0.06 13.73 3.16
N SER A 48 0.93 12.90 2.58
CA SER A 48 1.24 12.89 1.15
C SER A 48 1.25 11.47 0.61
N GLN A 49 0.71 11.31 -0.59
CA GLN A 49 0.74 10.07 -1.35
C GLN A 49 2.18 9.60 -1.60
N LEU A 50 3.08 10.54 -1.90
CA LEU A 50 4.48 10.23 -2.17
C LEU A 50 5.16 9.64 -0.93
N LEU A 51 4.98 10.25 0.24
CA LEU A 51 5.53 9.74 1.51
C LEU A 51 4.98 8.34 1.84
N CYS A 52 3.70 8.12 1.55
CA CYS A 52 3.05 6.81 1.73
C CYS A 52 3.70 5.74 0.82
N ILE A 53 3.93 6.07 -0.46
CA ILE A 53 4.58 5.19 -1.43
C ILE A 53 6.06 4.95 -1.06
N GLU A 54 6.78 5.97 -0.62
CA GLU A 54 8.18 5.83 -0.20
C GLU A 54 8.30 4.95 1.04
N ASN A 55 7.39 5.05 2.00
CA ASN A 55 7.37 4.16 3.15
C ASN A 55 7.09 2.70 2.73
N ALA A 56 6.12 2.48 1.85
CA ALA A 56 5.81 1.15 1.31
C ALA A 56 7.02 0.51 0.62
N LYS A 57 7.82 1.29 -0.12
CA LYS A 57 9.02 0.78 -0.81
C LYS A 57 10.16 0.37 0.13
N LYS A 58 10.13 0.77 1.40
CA LYS A 58 11.16 0.45 2.40
C LYS A 58 10.92 -0.87 3.13
N GLN A 59 9.75 -1.47 2.96
CA GLN A 59 9.40 -2.81 3.46
C GLN A 59 9.84 -3.88 2.47
#